data_AF-A0A2E9CIW5-F1
#
_entry.id   AF-A0A2E9CIW5-F1
#
_cell.length_a   1.000
_cell.length_b   1.000
_cell.length_c   1.000
_cell.angle_alpha   90.00
_cell.angle_beta   90.00
_cell.angle_gamma   90.00
#
_symmetry.space_group_name_H-M   'P 1'
#
loop_
_entity.id
_entity.type
_entity.pdbx_description
1 polymer ?
#
loop_
_entity_poly.entity_id
_entity_poly.type
_entity_poly.pdbx_seq_one_letter_code
_entity_poly.pdbx_strand_id
1 'polypeptide(L)' 'MRIRTNAKDSAITIATARSQMLAMLANARSVDSFTVEGLARSYRLPLREIEYHLTIERQRRAARA' A
#
# COMPACT_ATOMS: atom_id res chain seq x y z
N MET A 1 -29.58 -10.93 17.44
CA MET A 1 -28.65 -9.78 17.49
C MET A 1 -28.34 -9.35 16.06
N ARG A 2 -28.91 -8.22 15.59
CA ARG A 2 -28.64 -7.70 14.24
C ARG A 2 -27.49 -6.70 14.33
N ILE A 3 -26.30 -7.10 13.88
CA ILE A 3 -25.17 -6.18 13.71
C ILE A 3 -25.52 -5.25 12.54
N ARG A 4 -25.88 -4.00 12.85
CA ARG A 4 -25.93 -2.94 11.84
C ARG A 4 -24.48 -2.50 11.63
N THR A 5 -23.80 -3.07 10.65
CA THR A 5 -22.49 -2.57 10.22
C THR A 5 -22.72 -1.19 9.62
N ASN A 6 -22.45 -0.16 10.43
CA ASN A 6 -22.63 1.23 10.02
C ASN A 6 -21.58 1.50 8.93
N ALA A 7 -22.00 1.68 7.69
CA ALA A 7 -21.08 1.90 6.55
C ALA A 7 -20.14 3.11 6.76
N LYS A 8 -20.44 3.98 7.75
CA LYS A 8 -19.58 5.08 8.20
C LYS A 8 -18.30 4.64 8.93
N ASP A 9 -18.24 3.43 9.50
CA ASP A 9 -17.03 2.87 10.14
C ASP A 9 -16.00 2.33 9.14
N SER A 10 -16.37 2.20 7.87
CA SER A 10 -15.52 1.56 6.84
C SER A 10 -14.81 2.54 5.91
N ALA A 11 -14.79 3.85 6.24
CA ALA A 11 -13.98 4.80 5.51
C ALA A 11 -12.50 4.55 5.82
N ILE A 12 -11.84 3.75 4.99
CA ILE A 12 -10.38 3.59 5.04
C ILE A 12 -9.78 4.97 4.84
N THR A 13 -9.17 5.52 5.90
CA THR A 13 -8.48 6.79 5.82
C THR A 13 -7.27 6.66 4.89
N ILE A 14 -6.83 7.75 4.28
CA ILE A 14 -5.61 7.77 3.45
C ILE A 14 -4.42 7.22 4.25
N ALA A 15 -4.34 7.53 5.55
CA ALA A 15 -3.30 7.01 6.44
C ALA A 15 -3.38 5.49 6.60
N THR A 16 -4.59 4.94 6.77
CA THR A 16 -4.80 3.49 6.86
C THR A 16 -4.40 2.79 5.56
N ALA A 17 -4.81 3.33 4.40
CA ALA A 17 -4.44 2.78 3.10
C ALA A 17 -2.91 2.79 2.88
N ARG A 18 -2.24 3.88 3.29
CA ARG A 18 -0.78 3.98 3.29
C ARG A 18 -0.14 2.90 4.15
N SER A 19 -0.56 2.76 5.40
CA SER A 19 -0.04 1.74 6.30
C SER A 19 -0.22 0.32 5.75
N GLN A 20 -1.37 0.02 5.14
CA GLN A 20 -1.62 -1.27 4.51
C GLN A 20 -0.71 -1.52 3.31
N MET A 21 -0.51 -0.51 2.44
CA MET A 21 0.41 -0.62 1.30
C MET A 21 1.85 -0.89 1.78
N LEU A 22 2.33 -0.13 2.77
CA LEU A 22 3.67 -0.29 3.31
C LEU A 22 3.88 -1.67 3.95
N ALA A 23 2.89 -2.14 4.72
CA ALA A 23 2.91 -3.47 5.29
C ALA A 23 2.98 -4.54 4.18
N MET A 24 2.21 -4.40 3.10
CA MET A 24 2.25 -5.32 1.98
C MET A 24 3.63 -5.32 1.29
N LEU A 25 4.21 -4.14 1.00
CA LEU A 25 5.54 -4.04 0.37
C LEU A 25 6.65 -4.64 1.23
N ALA A 26 6.60 -4.44 2.54
CA ALA A 26 7.58 -5.00 3.48
C ALA A 26 7.52 -6.54 3.53
N ASN A 27 6.32 -7.12 3.39
CA ASN A 27 6.11 -8.57 3.45
C ASN A 27 6.16 -9.27 2.08
N ALA A 28 6.16 -8.52 0.98
CA ALA A 28 6.20 -9.11 -0.35
C ALA A 28 7.53 -9.85 -0.61
N ARG A 29 7.47 -11.00 -1.29
CA ARG A 29 8.67 -11.76 -1.66
C ARG A 29 9.52 -10.99 -2.70
N SER A 30 8.87 -10.35 -3.67
CA SER A 30 9.48 -9.42 -4.63
C SER A 30 8.59 -8.19 -4.76
N VAL A 31 9.19 -7.07 -5.13
CA VAL A 31 8.51 -5.79 -5.41
C VAL A 31 8.62 -5.38 -6.89
N ASP A 32 9.22 -6.23 -7.73
CA ASP A 32 9.53 -5.90 -9.12
C ASP A 32 8.28 -5.94 -10.01
N SER A 33 7.33 -6.81 -9.66
CA SER A 33 6.05 -6.94 -10.37
C SER A 33 5.04 -5.85 -10.01
N PHE A 34 5.31 -5.01 -9.00
CA PHE A 34 4.39 -3.94 -8.62
C PHE A 34 4.60 -2.70 -9.48
N THR A 35 3.48 -2.19 -10.00
CA THR A 35 3.42 -0.92 -10.75
C THR A 35 2.74 0.15 -9.94
N VAL A 36 3.08 1.41 -10.21
CA VAL A 36 2.52 2.58 -9.51
C VAL A 36 1.01 2.63 -9.72
N GLU A 37 0.55 2.41 -10.95
CA GLU A 37 -0.87 2.44 -11.34
C GLU A 37 -1.66 1.29 -10.70
N GLY A 38 -1.06 0.10 -10.61
CA GLY A 38 -1.70 -1.06 -9.99
C GLY A 38 -1.93 -0.87 -8.49
N LEU A 39 -0.94 -0.30 -7.80
CA LEU A 39 -1.06 0.06 -6.38
C LEU A 39 -2.02 1.23 -6.17
N ALA A 40 -2.04 2.21 -7.07
CA ALA A 40 -2.98 3.34 -6.98
C ALA A 40 -4.43 2.88 -7.09
N ARG A 41 -4.73 1.92 -7.97
CA ARG A 41 -6.07 1.32 -8.06
C ARG A 41 -6.47 0.59 -6.79
N SER A 42 -5.51 -0.08 -6.14
CA SER A 42 -5.76 -0.94 -4.98
C SER A 42 -5.89 -0.15 -3.68
N TYR A 43 -4.99 0.82 -3.45
CA TYR A 43 -4.88 1.56 -2.19
C TYR A 43 -5.40 3.00 -2.29
N ARG A 44 -5.71 3.50 -3.50
CA ARG A 44 -6.22 4.86 -3.75
C ARG A 44 -5.32 5.97 -3.21
N LEU A 45 -4.01 5.74 -3.23
CA LEU A 45 -2.98 6.70 -2.82
C LEU A 45 -2.48 7.52 -4.02
N PRO A 46 -1.91 8.73 -3.79
CA PRO A 46 -1.30 9.53 -4.84
C PRO A 46 -0.12 8.79 -5.52
N LEU A 47 -0.02 8.91 -6.85
CA LEU A 47 1.02 8.22 -7.64
C LEU A 47 2.44 8.53 -7.15
N ARG A 48 2.74 9.81 -6.84
CA ARG A 48 4.07 10.23 -6.35
C ARG A 48 4.45 9.56 -5.03
N GLU A 49 3.47 9.33 -4.14
CA GLU A 49 3.71 8.69 -2.85
C GLU A 49 4.04 7.20 -3.04
N ILE A 50 3.32 6.53 -3.94
CA ILE A 50 3.56 5.13 -4.30
C ILE A 50 4.93 4.98 -4.95
N GLU A 51 5.28 5.85 -5.90
CA GLU A 51 6.58 5.88 -6.57
C GLU A 51 7.73 6.03 -5.57
N TYR A 52 7.60 6.96 -4.62
CA TYR A 52 8.56 7.15 -3.54
C TYR A 52 8.77 5.86 -2.73
N HIS A 53 7.69 5.22 -2.28
CA HIS A 53 7.79 4.02 -1.45
C HIS A 53 8.31 2.79 -2.21
N LEU A 54 7.91 2.61 -3.48
CA LEU A 54 8.46 1.55 -4.33
C LEU A 54 9.96 1.73 -4.56
N THR A 55 10.41 2.97 -4.78
CA THR A 55 11.83 3.28 -4.99
C THR A 55 12.67 2.93 -3.76
N ILE A 56 12.22 3.35 -2.57
CA ILE A 56 12.91 3.04 -1.31
C ILE A 56 12.98 1.54 -1.07
N GLU A 57 11.87 0.81 -1.26
CA GLU A 57 11.86 -0.63 -1.01
C GLU A 57 12.74 -1.41 -2.00
N ARG A 58 12.82 -0.97 -3.27
CA ARG A 58 13.76 -1.52 -4.25
C ARG A 58 15.22 -1.29 -3.84
N GLN A 59 15.57 -0.06 -3.45
CA GLN A 59 16.92 0.27 -2.98
C GLN A 59 17.29 -0.52 -1.72
N ARG A 60 16.38 -0.59 -0.74
CA ARG A 60 16.58 -1.34 0.51
C ARG A 60 16.85 -2.83 0.26
N ARG A 61 16.18 -3.43 -0.73
CA ARG A 61 16.38 -4.83 -1.12
C ARG A 61 17.68 -5.02 -1.88
N ALA A 62 17.98 -4.14 -2.84
CA ALA A 62 19.25 -4.18 -3.56
C ALA A 62 20.46 -4.05 -2.63
N ALA A 63 20.36 -3.26 -1.55
CA ALA A 63 21.42 -3.13 -0.54
C ALA A 63 21.58 -4.36 0.39
N ARG A 64 20.63 -5.30 0.36
CA ARG A 64 20.65 -6.53 1.17
C ARG A 64 21.03 -7.78 0.36
N ALA A 65 21.01 -7.68 -0.97
CA ALA A 65 21.40 -8.74 -1.89
C ALA A 65 22.91 -8.71 -2.11
#